data_AF-L1NLU0-F1
#
_entry.id   AF-L1NLU0-F1
#
_cell.length_a   1.000
_cell.length_b   1.000
_cell.length_c   1.000
_cell.angle_alpha   90.00
_cell.angle_beta   90.00
_cell.angle_gamma   90.00
#
_symmetry.space_group_name_H-M   'P 1'
#
loop_
_entity.id
_entity.type
_entity.pdbx_description
1 polymer ?
#
loop_
_entity_poly.entity_id
_entity_poly.type
_entity_poly.pdbx_seq_one_letter_code
_entity_poly.pdbx_strand_id
1 'polypeptide(L)'
;MSKELLGLFFLPAGVFAMCAAGLWQMYVVMNESYTLNRFQDRRLVWVVAAMFFSFSLAVYVFCPNARKKGIVFFLLGGIGLAMYVLARLWLPWKA
;
A
#
# COMPACT_ATOMS: atom_id res chain seq x y z
N MET A 1 -24.35 10.09 15.13
CA MET A 1 -23.03 10.75 14.99
C MET A 1 -23.12 11.74 13.84
N SER A 2 -22.68 13.00 13.99
CA SER A 2 -22.69 13.96 12.89
C SER A 2 -21.64 13.60 11.83
N LYS A 3 -21.88 13.96 10.56
CA LYS A 3 -20.93 13.71 9.46
C LYS A 3 -19.57 14.37 9.70
N GLU A 4 -19.58 15.54 10.31
CA GLU A 4 -18.36 16.27 10.69
C GLU A 4 -17.54 15.51 11.73
N LEU A 5 -18.19 14.95 12.75
CA LEU A 5 -17.50 14.15 13.77
C LEU A 5 -16.92 12.86 13.17
N LEU A 6 -17.64 12.21 12.25
CA LEU A 6 -17.14 11.08 11.46
C LEU A 6 -15.90 11.46 10.63
N GLY A 7 -15.95 12.61 9.96
CA GLY A 7 -14.82 13.13 9.19
C GLY A 7 -13.58 13.35 10.06
N LEU A 8 -13.74 13.87 11.27
CA LEU A 8 -12.64 14.07 12.23
C LEU A 8 -11.99 12.75 12.65
N PHE A 9 -12.77 11.68 12.85
CA PHE A 9 -12.22 10.35 13.16
C PHE A 9 -11.59 9.65 11.95
N PHE A 10 -12.11 9.91 10.74
CA PHE A 10 -11.62 9.28 9.51
C PHE A 10 -10.22 9.74 9.11
N LEU A 11 -9.83 10.98 9.44
CA LEU A 11 -8.47 11.47 9.20
C LEU A 11 -7.40 10.59 9.89
N PRO A 12 -7.36 10.47 11.24
CA PRO A 12 -6.37 9.63 11.91
C PRO A 12 -6.54 8.15 11.58
N ALA A 13 -7.79 7.65 11.47
CA ALA A 13 -8.03 6.25 11.10
C ALA A 13 -7.46 5.92 9.71
N GLY A 14 -7.58 6.84 8.75
CA GLY A 14 -7.01 6.72 7.43
C GLY A 14 -5.49 6.69 7.44
N VAL A 15 -4.85 7.53 8.26
CA VAL A 15 -3.38 7.49 8.45
C VAL A 15 -2.95 6.14 9.00
N PHE A 16 -3.60 5.65 10.06
CA PHE A 16 -3.27 4.36 10.66
C PHE A 16 -3.42 3.21 9.65
N ALA A 17 -4.49 3.22 8.85
CA ALA A 17 -4.69 2.23 7.80
C ALA A 17 -3.58 2.28 6.72
N MET A 18 -3.16 3.48 6.29
CA MET A 18 -2.06 3.63 5.33
C MET A 18 -0.70 3.24 5.92
N CYS A 19 -0.43 3.56 7.18
CA CYS A 19 0.78 3.10 7.88
C CYS A 19 0.80 1.58 8.00
N ALA A 20 -0.33 0.95 8.34
CA ALA A 20 -0.45 -0.50 8.36
C ALA A 20 -0.22 -1.11 6.97
N ALA A 21 -0.71 -0.47 5.90
CA ALA A 21 -0.40 -0.88 4.53
C ALA A 21 1.10 -0.81 4.23
N GLY A 22 1.80 0.24 4.67
CA GLY A 22 3.25 0.38 4.53
C GLY A 22 4.02 -0.71 5.28
N LEU A 23 3.65 -1.01 6.52
CA LEU A 23 4.25 -2.10 7.30
C LEU A 23 4.00 -3.46 6.64
N TRP A 24 2.79 -3.69 6.13
CA TRP A 24 2.46 -4.90 5.39
C TRP A 24 3.29 -5.01 4.10
N GLN A 25 3.46 -3.93 3.36
CA GLN A 25 4.29 -3.89 2.16
C GLN A 25 5.74 -4.26 2.48
N MET A 26 6.29 -3.73 3.58
CA MET A 26 7.64 -4.10 4.04
C MET A 26 7.73 -5.60 4.36
N TYR A 27 6.76 -6.15 5.11
CA TYR A 27 6.67 -7.57 5.41
C TYR A 27 6.63 -8.45 4.13
N VAL A 28 5.83 -8.07 3.13
CA VAL A 28 5.74 -8.79 1.85
C VAL A 28 7.08 -8.77 1.13
N VAL A 29 7.72 -7.61 1.00
CA VAL A 29 9.01 -7.49 0.31
C VAL A 29 10.08 -8.33 1.01
N MET A 30 10.18 -8.26 2.34
CA MET A 30 11.17 -9.04 3.10
C MET A 30 10.95 -10.56 2.97
N ASN A 31 9.69 -11.02 2.94
CA ASN A 31 9.39 -12.44 2.92
C ASN A 31 9.25 -13.05 1.53
N GLU A 32 9.03 -12.25 0.48
CA GLU A 32 8.76 -12.78 -0.87
C GLU A 32 9.86 -12.49 -1.88
N SER A 33 10.80 -11.59 -1.56
CA SER A 33 11.91 -11.26 -2.47
C SER A 33 12.87 -12.41 -2.72
N TYR A 34 12.89 -13.46 -1.88
CA TYR A 34 13.69 -14.67 -2.15
C TYR A 34 13.29 -15.35 -3.48
N THR A 35 12.04 -15.20 -3.91
CA THR A 35 11.55 -15.77 -5.17
C THR A 35 12.15 -15.10 -6.40
N LEU A 36 12.82 -13.96 -6.24
CA LEU A 36 13.55 -13.28 -7.32
C LEU A 36 14.77 -14.07 -7.80
N ASN A 37 15.28 -15.02 -7.01
CA ASN A 37 16.42 -15.88 -7.36
C ASN A 37 16.15 -16.74 -8.63
N ARG A 38 14.90 -16.80 -9.09
CA ARG A 38 14.53 -17.44 -10.37
C ARG A 38 14.98 -16.66 -11.60
N PHE A 39 15.30 -15.37 -11.47
CA PHE A 39 15.78 -14.54 -12.57
C PHE A 39 17.31 -14.55 -12.58
N GLN A 40 17.90 -14.93 -13.72
CA GLN A 40 19.35 -14.98 -13.92
C GLN A 40 19.86 -13.75 -14.70
N ASP A 41 21.15 -13.45 -14.51
CA ASP A 41 21.93 -12.46 -15.27
C ASP A 41 21.30 -11.06 -15.34
N ARG A 42 21.32 -10.44 -16.53
CA ARG A 42 20.84 -9.07 -16.77
C ARG A 42 19.35 -8.90 -16.47
N ARG A 43 18.56 -9.98 -16.45
CA ARG A 43 17.11 -9.90 -16.20
C ARG A 43 16.80 -9.53 -14.75
N LEU A 44 17.62 -9.99 -13.80
CA LEU A 44 17.47 -9.63 -12.39
C LEU A 44 17.64 -8.12 -12.19
N VAL A 45 18.60 -7.50 -12.87
CA VAL A 45 18.87 -6.05 -12.79
C VAL A 45 17.64 -5.24 -13.19
N TRP A 46 16.98 -5.60 -14.30
CA TRP A 46 15.76 -4.93 -14.74
C TRP A 46 14.60 -5.12 -13.77
N VAL A 47 14.46 -6.30 -13.17
CA VAL A 47 13.42 -6.58 -12.17
C VAL A 47 13.65 -5.74 -10.91
N VAL A 48 14.89 -5.68 -10.41
CA VAL A 48 15.24 -4.87 -9.23
C VAL A 48 15.06 -3.38 -9.52
N ALA A 49 15.44 -2.91 -10.71
CA ALA A 49 15.19 -1.52 -11.13
C ALA A 49 13.69 -1.20 -11.14
N ALA A 50 12.87 -2.10 -11.71
CA ALA A 50 11.41 -1.94 -11.69
C ALA A 50 10.85 -1.94 -10.26
N MET A 51 11.40 -2.76 -9.35
CA MET A 51 11.02 -2.72 -7.93
C MET A 51 11.40 -1.38 -7.29
N PHE A 52 12.58 -0.85 -7.55
CA PHE A 52 13.00 0.45 -7.00
C PHE A 52 12.08 1.59 -7.46
N PHE A 53 11.84 1.75 -8.76
CA PHE A 53 11.02 2.84 -9.29
C PHE A 53 9.53 2.72 -8.98
N SER A 54 9.04 1.52 -8.64
CA SER A 54 7.65 1.29 -8.25
C SER A 54 7.43 1.28 -6.74
N PHE A 55 8.42 1.68 -5.93
CA PHE A 55 8.38 1.55 -4.47
C PHE A 55 8.01 0.11 -4.03
N SER A 56 8.60 -0.86 -4.72
CA SER A 56 8.42 -2.30 -4.57
C SER A 56 7.02 -2.83 -4.91
N LEU A 57 6.12 -2.04 -5.52
CA LEU A 57 4.83 -2.55 -6.02
C LEU A 57 5.01 -3.62 -7.11
N ALA A 58 6.10 -3.54 -7.88
CA ALA A 58 6.43 -4.57 -8.88
C ALA A 58 6.66 -5.97 -8.27
N VAL A 59 6.83 -6.09 -6.94
CA VAL A 59 6.86 -7.40 -6.24
C VAL A 59 5.62 -8.23 -6.56
N TYR A 60 4.45 -7.60 -6.72
CA TYR A 60 3.21 -8.29 -7.02
C TYR A 60 3.15 -8.85 -8.43
N VAL A 61 3.94 -8.30 -9.36
CA VAL A 61 4.06 -8.83 -10.72
C VAL A 61 5.11 -9.95 -10.76
N PHE A 62 6.29 -9.68 -10.19
CA PHE A 62 7.45 -10.54 -10.32
C PHE A 62 7.54 -11.67 -9.30
N CYS A 63 6.84 -11.59 -8.16
CA CYS A 63 6.81 -12.64 -7.14
C CYS A 63 5.41 -13.26 -7.07
N PRO A 64 5.20 -14.51 -7.54
CA PRO A 64 3.86 -15.11 -7.60
C PRO A 64 3.21 -15.25 -6.22
N ASN A 65 4.01 -15.54 -5.19
CA ASN A 65 3.53 -15.71 -3.82
C ASN A 65 3.16 -14.37 -3.15
N ALA A 66 3.73 -13.25 -3.60
CA ALA A 66 3.36 -11.92 -3.14
C ALA A 66 1.96 -11.48 -3.61
N ARG A 67 1.46 -11.96 -4.75
CA ARG A 67 0.16 -11.51 -5.34
C ARG A 67 -1.01 -11.61 -4.38
N LYS A 68 -1.15 -12.75 -3.71
CA LYS A 68 -2.25 -12.98 -2.76
C LYS A 68 -2.15 -12.02 -1.56
N LYS A 69 -0.91 -11.72 -1.14
CA LYS A 69 -0.64 -10.77 -0.04
C LYS A 69 -0.89 -9.32 -0.45
N GLY A 70 -0.85 -9.00 -1.75
CA GLY A 70 -1.15 -7.67 -2.27
C GLY A 70 -2.60 -7.24 -2.04
N ILE A 71 -3.53 -8.17 -1.92
CA ILE A 71 -4.94 -7.86 -1.61
C ILE A 71 -5.05 -7.11 -0.28
N VAL A 72 -4.30 -7.55 0.74
CA VAL A 72 -4.28 -6.90 2.05
C VAL A 72 -3.70 -5.48 1.96
N PHE A 73 -2.63 -5.29 1.17
CA PHE A 73 -2.07 -3.96 0.90
C PHE A 73 -3.11 -3.03 0.25
N PHE A 74 -3.80 -3.49 -0.80
CA PHE A 74 -4.82 -2.70 -1.48
C PHE A 74 -6.03 -2.41 -0.60
N LEU A 75 -6.44 -3.33 0.26
CA LEU A 75 -7.52 -3.08 1.21
C LEU A 75 -7.11 -2.04 2.25
N LEU A 76 -5.95 -2.18 2.89
CA LEU A 76 -5.49 -1.22 3.90
C LEU A 76 -5.24 0.17 3.31
N GLY A 77 -4.52 0.24 2.20
CA GLY A 77 -4.24 1.50 1.51
C GLY A 77 -5.50 2.12 0.91
N GLY A 78 -6.36 1.31 0.29
CA GLY A 78 -7.61 1.75 -0.33
C GLY A 78 -8.64 2.24 0.69
N ILE A 79 -8.80 1.53 1.82
CA ILE A 79 -9.65 1.99 2.93
C ILE A 79 -9.11 3.29 3.52
N GLY A 80 -7.78 3.37 3.75
CA GLY A 80 -7.18 4.59 4.29
C GLY A 80 -7.36 5.80 3.37
N LEU A 81 -7.18 5.61 2.06
CA LEU A 81 -7.45 6.63 1.05
C LEU A 81 -8.92 7.02 1.00
N ALA A 82 -9.84 6.05 1.00
CA ALA A 82 -11.27 6.30 1.00
C ALA A 82 -11.72 7.09 2.25
N MET A 83 -11.18 6.76 3.43
CA MET A 83 -11.41 7.51 4.66
C MET A 83 -10.98 8.97 4.54
N TYR A 84 -9.82 9.23 3.94
CA TYR A 84 -9.35 10.59 3.69
C TYR A 84 -10.24 11.36 2.71
N VAL A 85 -10.66 10.73 1.61
CA VAL A 85 -11.58 11.35 0.65
C VAL A 85 -12.92 11.68 1.31
N LEU A 86 -13.47 10.76 2.10
CA LEU A 86 -14.72 10.98 2.83
C LEU A 86 -14.58 12.09 3.88
N ALA A 87 -13.48 12.11 4.62
CA ALA A 87 -13.18 13.20 5.54
C ALA A 87 -13.08 14.55 4.81
N ARG A 88 -12.47 14.58 3.61
CA ARG A 88 -12.42 15.77 2.76
C ARG A 88 -13.80 16.25 2.34
N LEU A 89 -14.74 15.35 2.06
CA LEU A 89 -16.09 15.73 1.66
C LEU A 89 -16.98 16.17 2.82
N TRP A 90 -16.75 15.65 4.02
CA TRP A 90 -17.65 15.87 5.17
C TRP A 90 -17.20 16.96 6.13
N LEU A 91 -15.93 17.37 6.10
CA LEU A 91 -15.42 18.43 6.97
C LEU A 91 -15.59 19.82 6.32
N PRO A 92 -16.03 20.83 7.08
CA PRO A 92 -16.07 22.21 6.62
C PRO A 92 -14.64 22.79 6.64
N TRP A 93 -13.90 22.59 5.55
CA TRP A 93 -12.56 23.14 5.40
C TRP A 93 -12.61 24.66 5.34
N LYS A 94 -11.88 25.32 6.23
CA LYS A 94 -11.59 26.74 6.08
C LYS A 94 -10.48 26.87 5.03
N ALA A 95 -10.76 27.65 3.99
CA ALA A 95 -9.78 28.03 2.97
C ALA A 95 -8.76 29.01 3.54
#